data_AF-A0A1F3KB82-F1
#
_entry.id   AF-A0A1F3KB82-F1
#
_cell.length_a   1.000
_cell.length_b   1.000
_cell.length_c   1.000
_cell.angle_alpha   90.00
_cell.angle_beta   90.00
_cell.angle_gamma   90.00
#
_symmetry.space_group_name_H-M   'P 1'
#
loop_
_entity.id
_entity.type
_entity.pdbx_description
1 polymer ?
#
loop_
_entity_poly.entity_id
_entity_poly.type
_entity_poly.pdbx_seq_one_letter_code
_entity_poly.pdbx_strand_id
1 'polypeptide(L)'
;MALDNLITVEFTQQEVNSVNNKLDGVEQVIAPKAVNLTPEQRQQYAKISYEMNVFVDKVRAYMTTDPTLIPSWLDVAEMDKDIAARTVLTAWHNKLTELLEMVDDTNILLSTDVYHSALAYYNNVKQASVNNVPGTTTIFQDLQQQFPGRPAGSGTSGGSTTTVIQATPGTKITFNLPPSHKLAINKTWLNNANGIHLLNQGPATLKLFSGTSE
;
A
#
# COMPACT_ATOMS: atom_id res chain seq x y z
N MET A 1 5.26 -0.65 -31.16
CA MET A 1 6.44 -1.53 -31.04
C MET A 1 5.98 -2.77 -30.29
N ALA A 2 6.43 -3.96 -30.69
CA ALA A 2 6.15 -5.16 -29.90
C ALA A 2 6.72 -4.94 -28.49
N LEU A 3 5.97 -5.34 -27.46
CA LEU A 3 6.44 -5.29 -26.09
C LEU A 3 7.50 -6.39 -25.95
N ASP A 4 8.75 -6.04 -26.22
CA ASP A 4 9.88 -6.92 -25.97
C ASP A 4 9.99 -7.12 -24.45
N ASN A 5 10.05 -8.38 -24.04
CA ASN A 5 10.31 -8.76 -22.65
C ASN A 5 11.65 -8.17 -22.21
N LEU A 6 11.63 -7.25 -21.23
CA LEU A 6 12.82 -6.50 -20.79
C LEU A 6 13.81 -7.41 -20.08
N ILE A 7 13.34 -8.37 -19.28
CA ILE A 7 14.21 -9.33 -18.58
C ILE A 7 13.51 -10.67 -18.32
N THR A 8 14.27 -11.78 -18.30
CA THR A 8 13.81 -13.08 -17.79
C THR A 8 14.70 -13.48 -16.62
N VAL A 9 14.11 -13.55 -15.43
CA VAL A 9 14.80 -14.01 -14.21
C VAL A 9 13.94 -15.08 -13.57
N GLU A 10 14.57 -16.20 -13.23
CA GLU A 10 13.95 -17.29 -12.48
C GLU A 10 14.82 -17.62 -11.27
N PHE A 11 14.19 -17.87 -10.13
CA PHE A 11 14.87 -18.30 -8.91
C PHE A 11 14.41 -19.70 -8.55
N THR A 12 15.37 -20.60 -8.34
CA THR A 12 15.07 -21.92 -7.79
C THR A 12 14.74 -21.82 -6.30
N GLN A 13 13.95 -22.76 -5.78
CA GLN A 13 13.61 -22.78 -4.36
C GLN A 13 14.88 -22.91 -3.47
N GLN A 14 15.93 -23.56 -3.97
CA GLN A 14 17.21 -23.68 -3.26
C GLN A 14 17.91 -22.32 -3.12
N GLU A 15 17.92 -21.51 -4.18
CA GLU A 15 18.51 -20.16 -4.16
C GLU A 15 17.75 -19.24 -3.21
N VAL A 16 16.40 -19.25 -3.28
CA VAL A 16 15.55 -18.47 -2.37
C VAL A 16 15.84 -18.82 -0.92
N ASN A 17 15.86 -20.11 -0.59
CA ASN A 17 16.16 -20.57 0.76
C ASN A 17 17.59 -20.17 1.19
N SER A 18 18.57 -20.25 0.29
CA SER A 18 19.94 -19.84 0.60
C SER A 18 20.04 -18.35 0.91
N VAL A 19 19.31 -17.49 0.18
CA VAL A 19 19.30 -16.05 0.43
C VAL A 19 18.63 -15.74 1.76
N ASN A 20 17.45 -16.31 2.02
CA ASN A 20 16.71 -16.11 3.27
C ASN A 20 17.56 -16.52 4.48
N ASN A 21 18.19 -17.70 4.45
CA ASN A 21 19.06 -18.14 5.54
C ASN A 21 20.25 -17.19 5.80
N LYS A 22 20.79 -16.57 4.75
CA LYS A 22 21.89 -15.60 4.89
C LYS A 22 21.39 -14.29 5.48
N LEU A 23 20.20 -13.82 5.08
CA LEU A 23 19.58 -12.62 5.63
C LEU A 23 19.24 -12.81 7.12
N ASP A 24 18.66 -13.96 7.47
CA ASP A 24 18.39 -14.32 8.87
C ASP A 24 19.68 -14.34 9.69
N GLY A 25 20.77 -14.88 9.14
CA GLY A 25 22.08 -14.88 9.78
C GLY A 25 22.65 -13.47 9.99
N VAL A 26 22.45 -12.56 9.04
CA VAL A 26 22.84 -11.14 9.18
C VAL A 26 22.01 -10.47 10.27
N GLU A 27 20.70 -10.68 10.28
CA GLU A 27 19.79 -10.12 11.28
C GLU A 27 20.14 -10.59 12.70
N GLN A 28 20.42 -11.88 12.89
CA GLN A 28 20.80 -12.44 14.19
C GLN A 28 22.06 -11.79 14.79
N VAL A 29 23.01 -11.35 13.95
CA VAL A 29 24.24 -10.70 14.42
C VAL A 29 24.00 -9.23 14.75
N ILE A 30 23.18 -8.54 13.95
CA ILE A 30 22.96 -7.09 14.07
C ILE A 30 21.91 -6.76 15.13
N ALA A 31 20.81 -7.51 15.20
CA ALA A 31 19.67 -7.20 16.07
C ALA A 31 20.02 -7.00 17.56
N PRO A 32 20.91 -7.80 18.19
CA PRO A 32 21.28 -7.59 19.59
C PRO A 32 22.07 -6.31 19.86
N LYS A 33 22.68 -5.71 18.82
CA LYS A 33 23.51 -4.51 18.88
C LYS A 33 22.84 -3.29 18.23
N ALA A 34 21.68 -3.49 17.61
CA ALA A 34 20.97 -2.46 16.89
C ALA A 34 20.09 -1.63 17.83
N VAL A 35 20.00 -0.33 17.53
CA VAL A 35 19.07 0.58 18.19
C VAL A 35 18.09 1.10 17.15
N ASN A 36 16.80 0.97 17.44
CA ASN A 36 15.74 1.51 16.60
C ASN A 36 15.49 2.98 16.95
N LEU A 37 15.70 3.85 15.98
CA LEU A 37 15.44 5.28 16.09
C LEU A 37 14.15 5.63 15.36
N THR A 38 13.28 6.44 15.98
CA THR A 38 12.11 7.03 15.32
C THR A 38 12.53 8.03 14.23
N PRO A 39 11.66 8.39 13.28
CA PRO A 39 11.96 9.41 12.27
C PRO A 39 12.42 10.74 12.88
N GLU A 40 11.82 11.17 13.99
CA GLU A 40 12.16 12.40 14.70
C GLU A 40 13.55 12.30 15.34
N GLN A 41 13.85 11.17 15.98
CA GLN A 41 15.16 10.90 16.57
C GLN A 41 16.25 10.88 15.48
N ARG A 42 15.98 10.29 14.32
CA ARG A 42 16.91 10.28 13.18
C ARG A 42 17.24 11.68 12.64
N GLN A 43 16.35 12.65 12.83
CA GLN A 43 16.60 14.06 12.46
C GLN A 43 17.38 14.80 13.55
N GLN A 44 17.19 14.42 14.82
CA GLN A 44 17.86 15.05 15.96
C GLN A 44 19.35 14.67 16.08
N TYR A 45 19.71 13.42 15.75
CA TYR A 45 21.08 12.94 15.88
C TYR A 45 21.96 13.34 14.69
N ALA A 46 23.20 13.71 15.00
CA ALA A 46 24.17 14.13 14.00
C ALA A 46 24.57 12.96 13.09
N LYS A 47 24.62 13.23 11.79
CA LYS A 47 25.16 12.31 10.78
C LYS A 47 26.59 12.74 10.47
N ILE A 48 27.52 11.81 10.66
CA ILE A 48 28.92 12.02 10.29
C ILE A 48 29.06 11.78 8.78
N SER A 49 29.36 12.85 8.02
CA SER A 49 29.71 12.78 6.60
C SER A 49 31.13 12.25 6.39
N TYR A 50 31.54 12.09 5.13
CA TYR A 50 32.92 11.72 4.81
C TYR A 50 33.93 12.73 5.36
N GLU A 51 33.69 14.04 5.19
CA GLU A 51 34.60 15.07 5.71
C GLU A 51 34.69 15.03 7.23
N MET A 52 33.58 14.73 7.90
CA MET A 52 33.54 14.61 9.35
C MET A 52 34.35 13.40 9.86
N ASN A 53 34.45 12.30 9.09
CA ASN A 53 35.34 11.18 9.46
C ASN A 53 36.81 11.63 9.46
N VAL A 54 37.24 12.36 8.43
CA VAL A 54 38.62 12.89 8.34
C VAL A 54 38.91 13.82 9.52
N PHE A 55 37.92 14.60 9.94
CA PHE A 55 38.03 15.42 11.14
C PHE A 55 38.20 14.56 12.40
N VAL A 56 37.36 13.54 12.60
CA VAL A 56 37.44 12.62 13.75
C VAL A 56 38.80 11.93 13.82
N ASP A 57 39.34 11.45 12.70
CA ASP A 57 40.66 10.81 12.63
C ASP A 57 41.78 11.76 13.05
N LYS A 58 41.71 13.02 12.59
CA LYS A 58 42.66 14.07 13.01
C LYS A 58 42.55 14.39 14.49
N VAL A 59 41.33 14.53 15.01
CA VAL A 59 41.09 14.76 16.44
C VAL A 59 41.70 13.62 17.25
N ARG A 60 41.49 12.37 16.84
CA ARG A 60 42.06 11.22 17.53
C ARG A 60 43.59 11.19 17.50
N ALA A 61 44.19 11.59 16.37
CA ALA A 61 45.63 11.74 16.25
C ALA A 61 46.17 12.79 17.25
N TYR A 62 45.54 13.96 17.33
CA TYR A 62 45.94 15.02 18.28
C TYR A 62 45.75 14.61 19.74
N MET A 63 44.70 13.86 20.06
CA MET A 63 44.51 13.30 21.41
C MET A 63 45.65 12.34 21.80
N THR A 64 46.31 11.72 20.82
CA THR A 64 47.45 10.83 21.06
C THR A 64 48.76 11.60 21.21
N THR A 65 48.95 12.67 20.43
CA THR A 65 50.17 13.49 20.48
C THR A 65 50.21 14.44 21.68
N ASP A 66 49.06 15.02 22.06
CA ASP A 66 48.96 16.03 23.11
C ASP A 66 47.91 15.66 24.17
N PRO A 67 48.19 14.69 25.07
CA PRO A 67 47.22 14.22 26.06
C PRO A 67 46.79 15.28 27.08
N THR A 68 47.54 16.38 27.22
CA THR A 68 47.25 17.49 28.13
C THR A 68 46.00 18.28 27.73
N LEU A 69 45.59 18.18 26.47
CA LEU A 69 44.40 18.85 25.93
C LEU A 69 43.14 17.99 26.01
N ILE A 70 43.25 16.74 26.49
CA ILE A 70 42.11 15.84 26.65
C ILE A 70 41.27 16.34 27.85
N PRO A 71 39.98 16.66 27.66
CA PRO A 71 39.10 16.99 28.77
C PRO A 71 38.99 15.83 29.75
N SER A 72 38.95 16.12 31.05
CA SER A 72 38.92 15.10 32.11
C SER A 72 37.68 14.19 32.11
N TRP A 73 36.61 14.61 31.44
CA TRP A 73 35.35 13.88 31.31
C TRP A 73 35.26 13.04 30.03
N LEU A 74 36.25 13.14 29.13
CA LEU A 74 36.24 12.42 27.86
C LEU A 74 36.93 11.05 28.01
N ASP A 75 36.17 9.97 27.79
CA ASP A 75 36.73 8.62 27.73
C ASP A 75 37.24 8.32 26.31
N VAL A 76 38.55 8.38 26.16
CA VAL A 76 39.24 8.12 24.89
C VAL A 76 39.11 6.66 24.48
N ALA A 77 39.08 5.73 25.44
CA ALA A 77 38.99 4.30 25.15
C ALA A 77 37.58 3.93 24.64
N GLU A 78 36.55 4.61 25.13
CA GLU A 78 35.18 4.44 24.61
C GLU A 78 35.05 5.03 23.20
N MET A 79 35.62 6.22 22.97
CA MET A 79 35.65 6.84 21.63
C MET A 79 36.31 5.92 20.58
N ASP A 80 37.37 5.21 20.94
CA ASP A 80 38.02 4.24 20.04
C ASP A 80 37.13 3.05 19.69
N LYS A 81 36.37 2.55 20.66
CA LYS A 81 35.40 1.46 20.41
C LYS A 81 34.29 1.94 19.49
N ASP A 82 33.80 3.17 19.68
CA ASP A 82 32.76 3.76 18.85
C ASP A 82 33.23 3.95 17.40
N ILE A 83 34.43 4.48 17.20
CA ILE A 83 35.04 4.65 15.87
C ILE A 83 35.20 3.28 15.17
N ALA A 84 35.69 2.26 15.89
CA ALA A 84 35.85 0.92 15.36
C ALA A 84 34.50 0.30 14.96
N ALA A 85 33.49 0.38 15.85
CA ALA A 85 32.15 -0.13 15.58
C ALA A 85 31.49 0.57 14.38
N ARG A 86 31.61 1.90 14.32
CA ARG A 86 31.06 2.70 13.21
C ARG A 86 31.70 2.35 11.87
N THR A 87 33.02 2.13 11.84
CA THR A 87 33.74 1.72 10.61
C THR A 87 33.18 0.41 10.06
N VAL A 88 32.95 -0.59 10.91
CA VAL A 88 32.35 -1.87 10.51
C VAL A 88 30.92 -1.68 10.00
N LEU A 89 30.08 -0.93 10.74
CA LEU A 89 28.70 -0.68 10.35
C LEU A 89 28.60 0.10 9.03
N THR A 90 29.50 1.05 8.79
CA THR A 90 29.54 1.82 7.53
C THR A 90 29.87 0.92 6.35
N ALA A 91 30.84 0.02 6.50
CA ALA A 91 31.18 -0.94 5.44
C ALA A 91 30.00 -1.88 5.11
N TRP A 92 29.30 -2.39 6.13
CA TRP A 92 28.11 -3.22 5.92
C TRP A 92 26.95 -2.44 5.32
N HIS A 93 26.72 -1.21 5.77
CA HIS A 93 25.69 -0.34 5.21
C HIS A 93 25.90 -0.17 3.70
N ASN A 94 27.10 0.19 3.26
CA ASN A 94 27.39 0.38 1.83
C ASN A 94 27.14 -0.89 1.01
N LYS A 95 27.56 -2.06 1.52
CA LYS A 95 27.34 -3.35 0.86
C LYS A 95 25.85 -3.72 0.78
N LEU A 96 25.08 -3.43 1.84
CA LEU A 96 23.64 -3.67 1.85
C LEU A 96 22.91 -2.72 0.90
N THR A 97 23.35 -1.46 0.79
CA THR A 97 22.83 -0.50 -0.18
C THR A 97 23.05 -0.98 -1.61
N GLU A 98 24.27 -1.42 -1.95
CA GLU A 98 24.57 -1.97 -3.29
C GLU A 98 23.70 -3.20 -3.61
N LEU A 99 23.53 -4.12 -2.65
CA LEU A 99 22.64 -5.27 -2.82
C LEU A 99 21.18 -4.85 -3.02
N LEU A 100 20.72 -3.85 -2.28
CA LEU A 100 19.36 -3.33 -2.39
C LEU A 100 19.14 -2.68 -3.76
N GLU A 101 20.08 -1.86 -4.25
CA GLU A 101 20.02 -1.23 -5.57
C GLU A 101 19.88 -2.29 -6.69
N MET A 102 20.67 -3.37 -6.64
CA MET A 102 20.55 -4.45 -7.62
C MET A 102 19.17 -5.13 -7.61
N VAL A 103 18.60 -5.35 -6.43
CA VAL A 103 17.27 -5.95 -6.28
C VAL A 103 16.19 -4.99 -6.77
N ASP A 104 16.27 -3.71 -6.40
CA ASP A 104 15.31 -2.68 -6.79
C ASP A 104 15.31 -2.45 -8.30
N ASP A 105 16.48 -2.34 -8.94
CA ASP A 105 16.61 -2.17 -10.39
C ASP A 105 15.99 -3.37 -11.14
N THR A 106 16.27 -4.58 -10.68
CA THR A 106 15.68 -5.80 -11.26
C THR A 106 14.16 -5.82 -11.09
N ASN A 107 13.68 -5.42 -9.92
CA ASN A 107 12.24 -5.37 -9.62
C ASN A 107 11.53 -4.33 -10.48
N ILE A 108 12.13 -3.17 -10.74
CA ILE A 108 11.59 -2.14 -11.64
C ILE A 108 11.41 -2.70 -13.06
N LEU A 109 12.43 -3.41 -13.57
CA LEU A 109 12.36 -4.03 -14.90
C LEU A 109 11.25 -5.09 -14.96
N LEU A 110 11.22 -6.02 -14.00
CA LEU A 110 10.19 -7.06 -13.92
C LEU A 110 8.78 -6.46 -13.76
N SER A 111 8.64 -5.43 -12.94
CA SER A 111 7.37 -4.71 -12.74
C SER A 111 6.87 -4.09 -14.03
N THR A 112 7.77 -3.58 -14.87
CA THR A 112 7.44 -3.01 -16.17
C THR A 112 6.91 -4.08 -17.12
N ASP A 113 7.56 -5.25 -17.18
CA ASP A 113 7.12 -6.39 -18.00
C ASP A 113 5.75 -6.92 -17.57
N VAL A 114 5.56 -7.08 -16.25
CA VAL A 114 4.28 -7.51 -15.66
C VAL A 114 3.17 -6.50 -15.97
N TYR A 115 3.45 -5.21 -15.79
CA TYR A 115 2.49 -4.15 -16.05
C TYR A 115 2.08 -4.10 -17.53
N HIS A 116 3.04 -4.16 -18.44
CA HIS A 116 2.77 -4.17 -19.88
C HIS A 116 1.99 -5.41 -20.32
N SER A 117 2.32 -6.58 -19.78
CA SER A 117 1.59 -7.82 -20.04
C SER A 117 0.14 -7.73 -19.55
N ALA A 118 -0.07 -7.19 -18.36
CA ALA A 118 -1.40 -6.95 -17.82
C ALA A 118 -2.21 -5.94 -18.67
N LEU A 119 -1.57 -4.86 -19.14
CA LEU A 119 -2.19 -3.90 -20.04
C LEU A 119 -2.58 -4.50 -21.39
N ALA A 120 -1.72 -5.35 -21.97
CA ALA A 120 -2.00 -6.02 -23.22
C ALA A 120 -3.25 -6.92 -23.10
N TYR A 121 -3.34 -7.68 -22.01
CA TYR A 121 -4.52 -8.50 -21.71
C TYR A 121 -5.78 -7.64 -21.50
N TYR A 122 -5.70 -6.59 -20.68
CA TYR A 122 -6.82 -5.67 -20.45
C TYR A 122 -7.34 -5.04 -21.75
N ASN A 123 -6.44 -4.59 -22.63
CA ASN A 123 -6.80 -4.02 -23.92
C ASN A 123 -7.43 -5.07 -24.85
N ASN A 124 -6.95 -6.31 -24.83
CA ASN A 124 -7.56 -7.40 -25.58
C ASN A 124 -8.99 -7.70 -25.10
N VAL A 125 -9.20 -7.81 -23.79
CA VAL A 125 -10.52 -8.03 -23.18
C VAL A 125 -11.47 -6.88 -23.48
N LYS A 126 -10.97 -5.64 -23.45
CA LYS A 126 -11.73 -4.44 -23.85
C LYS A 126 -12.21 -4.53 -25.31
N GLN A 127 -11.30 -4.85 -26.24
CA GLN A 127 -11.66 -5.01 -27.66
C GLN A 127 -12.65 -6.15 -27.87
N ALA A 128 -12.45 -7.29 -27.19
CA ALA A 128 -13.36 -8.43 -27.26
C ALA A 128 -14.76 -8.11 -26.73
N SER A 129 -14.85 -7.30 -25.65
CA SER A 129 -16.13 -6.82 -25.12
C SER A 129 -16.85 -5.88 -26.10
N VAL A 130 -16.12 -4.96 -26.74
CA VAL A 130 -16.69 -4.08 -27.79
C VAL A 130 -17.20 -4.91 -28.99
N ASN A 131 -16.50 -6.00 -29.32
CA ASN A 131 -16.89 -6.92 -30.39
C ASN A 131 -17.97 -7.94 -29.95
N ASN A 132 -18.58 -7.78 -28.76
CA ASN A 132 -19.62 -8.64 -28.20
C ASN A 132 -19.23 -10.12 -28.06
N VAL A 133 -17.95 -10.42 -27.80
CA VAL A 133 -17.50 -11.79 -27.51
C VAL A 133 -18.13 -12.25 -26.17
N PRO A 134 -18.83 -13.40 -26.13
CA PRO A 134 -19.49 -13.87 -24.90
C PRO A 134 -18.53 -13.99 -23.71
N GLY A 135 -18.99 -13.61 -22.52
CA GLY A 135 -18.23 -13.71 -21.26
C GLY A 135 -17.19 -12.61 -21.02
N THR A 136 -16.86 -11.78 -22.02
CA THR A 136 -15.82 -10.75 -21.89
C THR A 136 -16.27 -9.46 -21.20
N THR A 137 -17.56 -9.13 -21.27
CA THR A 137 -18.12 -7.90 -20.67
C THR A 137 -18.03 -7.88 -19.15
N THR A 138 -18.28 -9.01 -18.48
CA THR A 138 -18.17 -9.11 -17.02
C THR A 138 -16.73 -8.97 -16.56
N ILE A 139 -15.79 -9.62 -17.27
CA ILE A 139 -14.35 -9.54 -16.98
C ILE A 139 -13.84 -8.10 -17.21
N PHE A 140 -14.25 -7.46 -18.30
CA PHE A 140 -13.87 -6.08 -18.58
C PHE A 140 -14.35 -5.11 -17.50
N GLN A 141 -15.61 -5.22 -17.05
CA GLN A 141 -16.18 -4.34 -16.02
C GLN A 141 -15.45 -4.48 -14.68
N ASP A 142 -15.07 -5.70 -14.30
CA ASP A 142 -14.30 -5.97 -13.08
C ASP A 142 -12.89 -5.36 -13.15
N LEU A 143 -12.14 -5.67 -14.21
CA LEU A 143 -10.78 -5.11 -14.41
C LEU A 143 -10.80 -3.59 -14.54
N GLN A 144 -11.84 -3.02 -15.16
CA GLN A 144 -12.00 -1.58 -15.27
C GLN A 144 -12.21 -0.90 -13.90
N GLN A 145 -12.85 -1.57 -12.93
CA GLN A 145 -13.01 -1.03 -11.58
C GLN A 145 -11.68 -0.97 -10.82
N GLN A 146 -10.80 -1.95 -11.05
CA GLN A 146 -9.51 -2.06 -10.39
C GLN A 146 -8.40 -1.22 -11.08
N PHE A 147 -8.67 -0.62 -12.24
CA PHE A 147 -7.65 0.10 -12.99
C PHE A 147 -7.23 1.40 -12.27
N PRO A 148 -5.94 1.58 -11.96
CA PRO A 148 -5.45 2.76 -11.26
C PRO A 148 -5.60 4.02 -12.13
N GLY A 149 -5.98 5.15 -11.52
CA GLY A 149 -6.07 6.44 -12.21
C GLY A 149 -7.48 6.85 -12.67
N ARG A 150 -8.54 6.14 -12.26
CA ARG A 150 -9.88 6.75 -12.27
C ARG A 150 -9.86 7.95 -11.32
N PRO A 151 -10.25 9.18 -11.74
CA PRO A 151 -10.66 10.16 -10.75
C PRO A 151 -11.75 9.50 -9.92
N ALA A 152 -11.66 9.62 -8.59
CA ALA A 152 -12.69 9.13 -7.69
C ALA A 152 -13.99 9.90 -7.95
N GLY A 153 -14.72 9.51 -9.00
CA GLY A 153 -16.05 10.00 -9.29
C GLY A 153 -16.99 9.34 -8.32
N SER A 154 -17.13 9.92 -7.13
CA SER A 154 -18.29 9.82 -6.22
C SER A 154 -19.07 8.49 -6.30
N GLY A 155 -18.38 7.36 -6.17
CA GLY A 155 -18.98 6.04 -6.17
C GLY A 155 -19.18 5.62 -4.73
N THR A 156 -20.24 6.13 -4.10
CA THR A 156 -20.74 5.60 -2.83
C THR A 156 -20.88 4.09 -2.97
N SER A 157 -20.04 3.34 -2.28
CA SER A 157 -20.23 1.90 -2.01
C SER A 157 -21.41 1.75 -1.04
N GLY A 158 -22.62 1.97 -1.54
CA GLY A 158 -23.88 1.77 -0.83
C GLY A 158 -24.74 0.81 -1.64
N GLY A 159 -24.77 -0.46 -1.24
CA GLY A 159 -25.59 -1.48 -1.89
C GLY A 159 -27.06 -1.09 -1.84
N SER A 160 -27.62 -0.65 -2.97
CA SER A 160 -29.06 -0.49 -3.13
C SER A 160 -29.66 -1.85 -3.47
N THR A 161 -30.17 -2.55 -2.45
CA THR A 161 -30.91 -3.79 -2.65
C THR A 161 -32.31 -3.46 -3.18
N THR A 162 -32.58 -3.81 -4.44
CA THR A 162 -33.92 -3.71 -5.04
C THR A 162 -34.65 -5.03 -4.87
N THR A 163 -35.71 -5.05 -4.06
CA THR A 163 -36.60 -6.22 -3.93
C THR A 163 -37.89 -5.96 -4.70
N VAL A 164 -38.19 -6.79 -5.69
CA VAL A 164 -39.47 -6.77 -6.42
C VAL A 164 -40.48 -7.60 -5.63
N ILE A 165 -41.60 -7.00 -5.24
CA ILE A 165 -42.66 -7.67 -4.47
C ILE A 165 -43.91 -7.70 -5.35
N GLN A 166 -44.39 -8.89 -5.68
CA GLN A 166 -45.66 -9.10 -6.39
C GLN A 166 -46.78 -9.14 -5.35
N ALA A 167 -47.66 -8.14 -5.31
CA ALA A 167 -48.76 -8.09 -4.35
C ALA A 167 -50.12 -8.03 -5.06
N THR A 168 -51.05 -8.86 -4.58
CA THR A 168 -52.43 -8.93 -5.08
C THR A 168 -53.19 -7.65 -4.76
N PRO A 169 -53.99 -7.09 -5.69
CA PRO A 169 -54.75 -5.85 -5.47
C PRO A 169 -55.59 -5.89 -4.19
N GLY A 170 -55.52 -4.83 -3.38
CA GLY A 170 -56.26 -4.72 -2.12
C GLY A 170 -55.54 -5.27 -0.87
N THR A 171 -54.35 -5.87 -1.02
CA THR A 171 -53.59 -6.39 0.13
C THR A 171 -52.73 -5.31 0.77
N LYS A 172 -52.81 -5.15 2.10
CA LYS A 172 -51.97 -4.23 2.87
C LYS A 172 -50.54 -4.80 3.00
N ILE A 173 -49.55 -4.04 2.56
CA ILE A 173 -48.13 -4.39 2.72
C ILE A 173 -47.54 -3.53 3.84
N THR A 174 -46.97 -4.18 4.85
CA THR A 174 -46.34 -3.52 6.00
C THR A 174 -44.83 -3.69 5.92
N PHE A 175 -44.08 -2.59 5.99
CA PHE A 175 -42.62 -2.60 6.02
C PHE A 175 -42.14 -2.12 7.38
N ASN A 176 -41.32 -2.93 8.06
CA ASN A 176 -40.66 -2.50 9.28
C ASN A 176 -39.34 -1.82 8.91
N LEU A 177 -39.31 -0.49 9.03
CA LEU A 177 -38.15 0.33 8.67
C LEU A 177 -37.24 0.53 9.90
N PRO A 178 -35.91 0.39 9.77
CA PRO A 178 -34.98 0.83 10.79
C PRO A 178 -35.07 2.35 10.99
N PRO A 179 -34.75 2.89 12.19
CA PRO A 179 -34.98 4.31 12.52
C PRO A 179 -34.28 5.32 11.58
N SER A 180 -33.20 4.92 10.92
CA SER A 180 -32.37 5.75 10.04
C SER A 180 -32.75 5.69 8.55
N HIS A 181 -33.83 4.99 8.19
CA HIS A 181 -34.18 4.72 6.79
C HIS A 181 -35.49 5.38 6.38
N LYS A 182 -35.55 5.90 5.14
CA LYS A 182 -36.74 6.54 4.56
C LYS A 182 -37.23 5.75 3.33
N LEU A 183 -38.55 5.76 3.12
CA LEU A 183 -39.20 5.08 2.00
C LEU A 183 -39.76 6.11 1.01
N ALA A 184 -39.55 5.88 -0.29
CA ALA A 184 -40.12 6.70 -1.36
C ALA A 184 -40.75 5.84 -2.46
N ILE A 185 -41.80 6.38 -3.09
CA ILE A 185 -42.44 5.79 -4.27
C ILE A 185 -42.36 6.82 -5.39
N ASN A 186 -41.89 6.43 -6.57
CA ASN A 186 -41.81 7.31 -7.74
C ASN A 186 -41.20 8.70 -7.44
N LYS A 187 -40.19 8.74 -6.54
CA LYS A 187 -39.49 9.94 -6.04
C LYS A 187 -40.30 10.88 -5.13
N THR A 188 -41.45 10.46 -4.60
CA THR A 188 -42.19 11.18 -3.55
C THR A 188 -42.00 10.49 -2.20
N TRP A 189 -41.59 11.25 -1.18
CA TRP A 189 -41.35 10.77 0.18
C TRP A 189 -42.66 10.46 0.92
N LEU A 190 -42.67 9.36 1.68
CA LEU A 190 -43.83 8.95 2.48
C LEU A 190 -43.62 9.33 3.95
N ASN A 191 -44.62 9.99 4.56
CA ASN A 191 -44.53 10.47 5.94
C ASN A 191 -45.02 9.43 6.96
N ASN A 192 -44.25 9.23 8.03
CA ASN A 192 -44.38 8.13 9.00
C ASN A 192 -45.38 8.39 10.14
N ALA A 193 -46.30 9.35 10.03
CA ALA A 193 -47.05 9.80 11.21
C ALA A 193 -48.04 8.76 11.77
N ASN A 194 -48.50 7.77 10.99
CA ASN A 194 -49.44 6.73 11.46
C ASN A 194 -49.36 5.41 10.67
N GLY A 195 -48.15 4.95 10.35
CA GLY A 195 -47.94 3.74 9.55
C GLY A 195 -48.20 3.97 8.05
N ILE A 196 -47.30 3.48 7.21
CA ILE A 196 -47.39 3.67 5.76
C ILE A 196 -48.39 2.65 5.20
N HIS A 197 -49.51 3.11 4.64
CA HIS A 197 -50.52 2.25 4.01
C HIS A 197 -50.60 2.57 2.52
N LEU A 198 -50.20 1.62 1.69
CA LEU A 198 -50.21 1.75 0.24
C LEU A 198 -51.35 0.90 -0.31
N LEU A 199 -52.37 1.55 -0.86
CA LEU A 199 -53.39 0.88 -1.66
C LEU A 199 -52.88 0.84 -3.10
N ASN A 200 -52.71 -0.37 -3.64
CA ASN A 200 -52.20 -0.58 -4.99
C ASN A 200 -53.18 -0.04 -6.04
N GLN A 201 -52.78 1.02 -6.76
CA GLN A 201 -53.55 1.65 -7.85
C GLN A 201 -52.85 1.49 -9.23
N GLY A 202 -51.82 0.64 -9.35
CA GLY A 202 -51.05 0.45 -10.58
C GLY A 202 -49.57 0.08 -10.34
N PRO A 203 -48.77 -0.14 -11.40
CA PRO A 203 -47.36 -0.52 -11.27
C PRO A 203 -46.55 0.61 -10.63
N ALA A 204 -46.03 0.37 -9.43
CA ALA A 204 -45.19 1.31 -8.69
C ALA A 204 -43.85 0.67 -8.32
N THR A 205 -42.76 1.44 -8.46
CA THR A 205 -41.42 1.00 -8.04
C THR A 205 -41.10 1.60 -6.68
N LEU A 206 -40.87 0.73 -5.69
CA LEU A 206 -40.47 1.11 -4.33
C LEU A 206 -38.95 1.09 -4.21
N LYS A 207 -38.37 2.15 -3.61
CA LYS A 207 -36.93 2.22 -3.31
C LYS A 207 -36.71 2.54 -1.84
N LEU A 208 -35.77 1.81 -1.24
CA LEU A 208 -35.29 2.01 0.13
C LEU A 208 -33.98 2.81 0.09
N PHE A 209 -33.91 3.87 0.87
CA PHE A 209 -32.72 4.72 0.97
C PHE A 209 -32.16 4.68 2.38
N SER A 210 -30.87 4.38 2.49
CA SER A 210 -30.10 4.43 3.74
C SER A 210 -29.26 5.72 3.74
N GLY A 211 -29.65 6.71 4.55
CA GLY A 211 -28.88 7.95 4.69
C GLY A 211 -29.73 9.16 5.08
N THR A 212 -29.16 10.01 5.93
CA THR A 212 -29.70 11.32 6.34
C THR A 212 -29.29 12.42 5.35
N SER A 213 -29.73 12.32 4.11
CA SER A 213 -29.69 13.46 3.18
C SER A 213 -31.12 13.85 2.86
N GLU A 214 -31.47 15.08 3.22
CA GLU A 214 -32.73 15.75 2.89
C GLU A 214 -33.01 15.74 1.38
#